data_AF-A0A1B6BYF1-F1
#
_entry.id   AF-A0A1B6BYF1-F1
#
_cell.length_a   1.000
_cell.length_b   1.000
_cell.length_c   1.000
_cell.angle_alpha   90.00
_cell.angle_beta   90.00
_cell.angle_gamma   90.00
#
_symmetry.space_group_name_H-M   'P 1'
#
loop_
_entity.id
_entity.type
_entity.pdbx_description
1 polymer ?
#
loop_
_entity_poly.entity_id
_entity_poly.type
_entity_poly.pdbx_seq_one_letter_code
_entity_poly.pdbx_strand_id
1 'polypeptide(L)'
;FKVYWNIPFETCNNLGFNLTHTVSTYGFTQNSNGKFIGDQIATIYNPGLFPALLSSSTNSSSIQDWSVRNGGIPQLGNLSLHLKLFEEQLNYLIPDVNSTAIIAIDMED
;
A
#
# COMPACT_ATOMS: atom_id res chain seq x y z
N PHE A 1 -16.15 -17.01 8.07
CA PHE A 1 -14.72 -16.68 8.14
C PHE A 1 -14.20 -16.58 6.70
N LYS A 2 -13.46 -15.52 6.35
CA LYS A 2 -12.89 -15.31 5.01
C LYS A 2 -11.37 -15.16 5.12
N VAL A 3 -10.63 -15.75 4.20
CA VAL A 3 -9.17 -15.60 4.05
C VAL A 3 -8.92 -14.82 2.76
N TYR A 4 -8.08 -13.80 2.82
CA TYR A 4 -7.78 -12.92 1.69
C TYR A 4 -6.37 -13.15 1.18
N TRP A 5 -6.22 -13.22 -0.13
CA TRP A 5 -4.93 -13.28 -0.80
C TRP A 5 -4.39 -11.87 -1.04
N ASN A 6 -3.35 -11.50 -0.28
CA ASN A 6 -2.71 -10.19 -0.38
C ASN A 6 -1.20 -10.33 -0.68
N ILE A 7 -0.86 -11.22 -1.61
CA ILE A 7 0.51 -11.44 -2.09
C ILE A 7 0.59 -10.87 -3.51
N PRO A 8 1.63 -10.09 -3.87
CA PRO A 8 1.75 -9.43 -5.17
C PRO A 8 2.08 -10.43 -6.29
N PHE A 9 1.05 -11.18 -6.71
CA PHE A 9 1.17 -12.26 -7.70
C PHE A 9 1.12 -11.74 -9.15
N GLU A 10 0.76 -10.48 -9.37
CA GLU A 10 0.60 -9.89 -10.71
C GLU A 10 1.84 -10.08 -11.60
N THR A 11 3.05 -10.02 -11.02
CA THR A 11 4.31 -10.29 -11.71
C THR A 11 4.41 -11.72 -12.25
N CYS A 12 3.80 -12.70 -11.56
CA CYS A 12 3.77 -14.10 -11.97
C CYS A 12 2.76 -14.37 -13.09
N ASN A 13 1.71 -13.56 -13.22
CA ASN A 13 0.76 -13.66 -14.33
C ASN A 13 1.45 -13.46 -15.68
N ASN A 14 2.42 -12.52 -15.73
CA ASN A 14 3.21 -12.26 -16.94
C ASN A 14 4.10 -13.44 -17.35
N LEU A 15 4.32 -14.40 -16.43
CA LEU A 15 5.05 -15.64 -16.66
C LEU A 15 4.13 -16.83 -17.01
N GLY A 16 2.83 -16.60 -17.16
CA GLY A 16 1.84 -17.62 -17.51
C GLY A 16 1.27 -18.41 -16.33
N PHE A 17 1.64 -18.05 -15.09
CA PHE A 17 1.03 -18.65 -13.90
C PHE A 17 -0.32 -17.99 -13.60
N ASN A 18 -1.28 -18.76 -13.09
CA ASN A 18 -2.54 -18.23 -12.58
C ASN A 18 -2.92 -18.90 -11.27
N LEU A 19 -3.75 -18.23 -10.47
CA LEU A 19 -4.18 -18.72 -9.17
C LEU A 19 -5.47 -19.56 -9.22
N THR A 20 -6.03 -19.83 -10.41
CA THR A 20 -7.36 -20.43 -10.56
C THR A 20 -7.48 -21.78 -9.82
N HIS A 21 -6.49 -22.66 -9.97
CA HIS A 21 -6.48 -23.95 -9.30
C HIS A 21 -6.27 -23.83 -7.77
N THR A 22 -5.42 -22.90 -7.36
CA THR A 22 -5.12 -22.63 -5.94
C THR A 22 -6.37 -22.08 -5.24
N VAL A 23 -7.10 -21.16 -5.88
CA VAL A 23 -8.38 -20.62 -5.38
C VAL A 23 -9.43 -21.70 -5.26
N SER A 24 -9.62 -22.54 -6.29
CA SER A 24 -10.62 -23.60 -6.27
C SER A 24 -10.33 -24.68 -5.22
N THR A 25 -9.04 -24.91 -4.91
CA THR A 25 -8.61 -25.92 -3.95
C THR A 25 -8.68 -25.43 -2.49
N TYR A 26 -8.29 -24.18 -2.23
CA TYR A 26 -8.13 -23.67 -0.85
C TYR A 26 -9.18 -22.62 -0.44
N GLY A 27 -9.98 -22.11 -1.39
CA GLY A 27 -11.14 -21.27 -1.09
C GLY A 27 -10.84 -19.85 -0.56
N PHE A 28 -9.65 -19.30 -0.81
CA PHE A 28 -9.36 -17.91 -0.45
C PHE A 28 -10.06 -16.92 -1.39
N THR A 29 -10.33 -15.73 -0.86
CA THR A 29 -10.83 -14.57 -1.61
C THR A 29 -9.64 -13.84 -2.23
N GLN A 30 -9.70 -13.55 -3.53
CA GLN A 30 -8.63 -12.85 -4.25
C GLN A 30 -9.20 -11.72 -5.10
N ASN A 31 -8.38 -10.71 -5.37
CA ASN A 31 -8.69 -9.69 -6.35
C ASN A 31 -8.83 -10.27 -7.76
N SER A 32 -9.65 -9.62 -8.56
CA SER A 32 -9.80 -9.88 -9.99
C SER A 32 -8.45 -9.84 -10.70
N ASN A 33 -8.20 -10.83 -11.56
CA ASN A 33 -6.95 -11.01 -12.31
C ASN A 33 -5.68 -11.13 -11.43
N GLY A 34 -5.81 -11.45 -10.13
CA GLY A 34 -4.66 -11.58 -9.24
C GLY A 34 -3.92 -10.27 -8.97
N LYS A 35 -4.59 -9.12 -9.14
CA LYS A 35 -4.05 -7.80 -8.82
C LYS A 35 -3.70 -7.68 -7.33
N PHE A 36 -2.65 -6.92 -7.02
CA PHE A 36 -2.30 -6.65 -5.62
C PHE A 36 -3.25 -5.62 -4.98
N ILE A 37 -3.57 -4.54 -5.70
CA ILE A 37 -4.59 -3.54 -5.32
C ILE A 37 -5.83 -3.82 -6.16
N GLY A 38 -6.94 -4.20 -5.53
CA GLY A 38 -8.14 -4.60 -6.26
C GLY A 38 -9.45 -4.57 -5.47
N ASP A 39 -10.43 -5.31 -5.99
CA ASP A 39 -11.84 -5.26 -5.59
C ASP A 39 -12.18 -6.01 -4.30
N GLN A 40 -11.27 -6.85 -3.80
CA GLN A 40 -11.44 -7.58 -2.55
C GLN A 40 -10.56 -7.03 -1.43
N ILE A 41 -9.30 -6.69 -1.75
CA ILE A 41 -8.31 -6.16 -0.81
C ILE A 41 -7.34 -5.22 -1.53
N ALA A 42 -6.92 -4.16 -0.85
CA ALA A 42 -5.94 -3.20 -1.33
C ALA A 42 -5.06 -2.75 -0.16
N THR A 43 -3.78 -3.11 -0.18
CA THR A 43 -2.78 -2.51 0.72
C THR A 43 -2.11 -1.34 0.04
N ILE A 44 -2.12 -0.19 0.71
CA ILE A 44 -1.48 1.04 0.22
C ILE A 44 -0.35 1.37 1.19
N TYR A 45 0.88 1.29 0.70
CA TYR A 45 2.10 1.57 1.47
C TYR A 45 2.39 3.07 1.53
N ASN A 46 2.59 3.58 2.74
CA ASN A 46 2.95 4.94 3.09
C ASN A 46 2.23 6.03 2.24
N PRO A 47 0.88 6.00 2.13
CA PRO A 47 0.17 6.90 1.23
C PRO A 47 0.19 8.36 1.67
N GLY A 48 0.06 9.25 0.70
CA GLY A 48 0.14 10.68 0.92
C GLY A 48 1.55 11.12 1.29
N LEU A 49 1.66 11.93 2.35
CA LEU A 49 2.96 12.46 2.79
C LEU A 49 3.09 12.46 4.31
N PHE A 50 3.07 11.27 4.92
CA PHE A 50 3.28 11.16 6.37
C PHE A 50 4.61 11.79 6.79
N PRO A 51 4.62 12.59 7.88
CA PRO A 51 5.86 13.05 8.51
C PRO A 51 6.75 11.87 8.88
N ALA A 52 8.00 11.87 8.45
CA ALA A 52 8.92 10.77 8.70
C ALA A 52 10.38 11.24 8.69
N LEU A 53 11.20 10.58 9.49
CA LEU A 53 12.65 10.64 9.41
C LEU A 53 13.11 9.40 8.63
N LEU A 54 13.60 9.59 7.41
CA LEU A 54 13.97 8.49 6.53
C LEU A 54 15.49 8.35 6.49
N SER A 55 15.98 7.21 6.95
CA SER A 55 17.41 6.92 6.91
C SER A 55 17.89 6.65 5.48
N SER A 56 19.01 7.25 5.09
CA SER A 56 19.63 7.00 3.77
C SER A 56 20.31 5.62 3.69
N SER A 57 20.56 4.97 4.83
CA SER A 57 21.14 3.62 4.88
C SER A 57 20.76 2.85 6.15
N THR A 58 20.83 1.52 6.12
CA THR A 58 20.64 0.68 7.31
C THR A 58 21.74 0.86 8.38
N ASN A 59 22.86 1.52 8.03
CA ASN A 59 24.01 1.75 8.91
C ASN A 59 24.15 3.22 9.34
N SER A 60 23.14 4.06 9.06
CA SER A 60 23.18 5.47 9.38
C SER A 60 23.27 5.66 10.90
N SER A 61 24.42 6.15 11.31
CA SER A 61 24.79 6.33 12.72
C SER A 61 24.83 7.81 13.11
N SER A 62 24.64 8.71 12.15
CA SER A 62 24.58 10.16 12.33
C SER A 62 23.23 10.70 11.87
N ILE A 63 22.71 11.70 12.58
CA ILE A 63 21.46 12.40 12.22
C ILE A 63 21.56 13.12 10.86
N GLN A 64 22.78 13.37 10.37
CA GLN A 64 23.03 13.99 9.06
C GLN A 64 22.68 13.06 7.88
N ASP A 65 22.57 11.74 8.13
CA ASP A 65 22.23 10.75 7.11
C ASP A 65 20.71 10.56 6.96
N TRP A 66 19.91 11.29 7.74
CA TRP A 66 18.47 11.19 7.75
C TRP A 66 17.86 12.32 6.92
N SER A 67 16.95 11.96 6.03
CA SER A 67 16.13 12.91 5.30
C SER A 67 14.83 13.18 6.05
N VAL A 68 14.43 14.44 6.12
CA VAL A 68 13.22 14.87 6.82
C VAL A 68 12.09 15.01 5.81
N ARG A 69 11.09 14.14 5.90
CA ARG A 69 9.88 14.20 5.08
C ARG A 69 8.75 14.86 5.87
N ASN A 70 8.07 15.84 5.27
CA ASN A 70 6.94 16.58 5.86
C ASN A 70 7.11 16.95 7.34
N GLY A 71 8.21 17.62 7.69
CA GLY A 71 8.50 18.05 9.06
C GLY A 71 9.07 16.97 9.98
N GLY A 72 9.21 15.72 9.51
CA GLY A 72 9.86 14.62 10.22
C GLY A 72 9.00 13.95 11.29
N ILE A 73 8.22 14.75 12.01
CA ILE A 73 7.35 14.32 13.11
C ILE A 73 5.96 14.94 12.98
N PRO A 74 4.89 14.30 13.50
CA PRO A 74 3.51 14.74 13.29
C PRO A 74 3.24 16.20 13.65
N GLN A 75 3.83 16.70 14.74
CA GLN A 75 3.63 18.07 15.24
C GLN A 75 4.23 19.16 14.33
N LEU A 76 5.16 18.80 13.44
CA LEU A 76 5.77 19.72 12.46
C LEU A 76 5.25 19.48 11.03
N GLY A 77 4.35 18.51 10.86
CA GLY A 77 3.85 18.12 9.56
C GLY A 77 2.80 19.09 9.00
N ASN A 78 2.81 19.24 7.67
CA ASN A 78 1.73 19.89 6.95
C ASN A 78 0.62 18.87 6.68
N LEU A 79 -0.43 18.90 7.51
CA LEU A 79 -1.59 18.00 7.38
C LEU A 79 -2.35 18.21 6.07
N SER A 80 -2.56 19.47 5.65
CA SER A 80 -3.28 19.77 4.42
C SER A 80 -2.57 19.21 3.18
N LEU A 81 -1.24 19.31 3.14
CA LEU A 81 -0.44 18.72 2.07
C LEU A 81 -0.52 17.19 2.08
N HIS A 82 -0.42 16.56 3.26
CA HIS A 82 -0.57 15.11 3.39
C HIS A 82 -1.93 14.64 2.86
N LEU A 83 -3.03 15.26 3.29
CA LEU A 83 -4.39 14.88 2.90
C LEU A 83 -4.63 15.06 1.39
N LYS A 84 -4.12 16.14 0.81
CA LYS A 84 -4.20 16.37 -0.65
C LYS A 84 -3.52 15.24 -1.42
N LEU A 85 -2.28 14.90 -1.06
CA LEU A 85 -1.52 13.85 -1.74
C LEU A 85 -2.12 12.45 -1.48
N PHE A 86 -2.64 12.22 -0.27
CA PHE A 86 -3.33 10.99 0.08
C PHE A 86 -4.58 10.80 -0.80
N GLU A 87 -5.40 11.85 -0.96
CA GLU A 87 -6.58 11.83 -1.82
C GLU A 87 -6.22 11.60 -3.29
N GLU A 88 -5.21 12.30 -3.81
CA GLU A 88 -4.72 12.10 -5.18
C GLU A 88 -4.27 10.64 -5.42
N GLN A 89 -3.51 10.07 -4.47
CA GLN A 89 -3.06 8.69 -4.55
C GLN A 89 -4.20 7.69 -4.40
N LEU A 90 -5.15 7.93 -3.50
CA LEU A 90 -6.33 7.06 -3.31
C LEU A 90 -7.19 7.04 -4.57
N ASN A 91 -7.48 8.21 -5.16
CA ASN A 91 -8.26 8.32 -6.39
C ASN A 91 -7.58 7.62 -7.59
N TYR A 92 -6.25 7.59 -7.61
CA TYR A 92 -5.49 6.87 -8.62
C TYR A 92 -5.51 5.35 -8.41
N LEU A 93 -5.27 4.89 -7.18
CA LEU A 93 -5.16 3.47 -6.86
C LEU A 93 -6.51 2.76 -6.76
N ILE A 94 -7.53 3.46 -6.24
CA ILE A 94 -8.88 2.95 -5.97
C ILE A 94 -9.89 3.94 -6.56
N PRO A 95 -10.08 3.93 -7.90
CA PRO A 95 -10.96 4.89 -8.57
C PRO A 95 -12.45 4.65 -8.33
N ASP A 96 -12.84 3.44 -7.90
CA ASP A 96 -14.23 3.15 -7.55
C ASP A 96 -14.56 3.65 -6.14
N VAL A 97 -15.25 4.78 -6.08
CA VAL A 97 -15.71 5.40 -4.83
C VAL A 97 -16.72 4.56 -4.05
N ASN A 98 -17.34 3.57 -4.69
CA ASN A 98 -18.27 2.62 -4.06
C ASN A 98 -17.58 1.29 -3.72
N SER A 99 -16.25 1.23 -3.81
CA SER A 99 -15.50 0.03 -3.48
C SER A 99 -15.83 -0.49 -2.09
N THR A 100 -16.10 -1.79 -2.01
CA THR A 100 -16.31 -2.52 -0.76
C THR A 100 -15.07 -3.32 -0.35
N ALA A 101 -13.94 -3.10 -1.03
CA ALA A 101 -12.69 -3.79 -0.74
C ALA A 101 -12.20 -3.46 0.68
N ILE A 102 -11.44 -4.38 1.27
CA ILE A 102 -10.67 -4.06 2.48
C ILE A 102 -9.50 -3.17 2.06
N ILE A 103 -9.48 -1.94 2.57
CA ILE A 103 -8.38 -1.00 2.33
C ILE A 103 -7.49 -0.98 3.57
N ALA A 104 -6.27 -1.48 3.43
CA ALA A 104 -5.26 -1.46 4.47
C ALA A 104 -4.27 -0.33 4.20
N ILE A 105 -4.27 0.70 5.05
CA ILE A 105 -3.24 1.72 5.06
C ILE A 105 -2.06 1.18 5.87
N ASP A 106 -0.95 0.96 5.18
CA ASP A 106 0.28 0.49 5.79
C ASP A 106 1.21 1.69 5.96
N MET A 107 1.35 2.14 7.21
CA MET A 107 2.20 3.27 7.60
C MET A 107 3.05 2.83 8.78
N GLU A 108 4.35 2.71 8.53
CA GLU A 108 5.34 2.15 9.47
C GLU A 108 6.64 2.98 9.54
N ASP A 109 6.65 4.16 8.93
CA ASP A 109 7.79 5.09 8.93
C ASP A 109 8.02 5.81 10.28
#